data_AF-A0A7Y3XXC4-F1
#
_entry.id   AF-A0A7Y3XXC4-F1
#
_cell.length_a   1.000
_cell.length_b   1.000
_cell.length_c   1.000
_cell.angle_alpha   90.00
_cell.angle_beta   90.00
_cell.angle_gamma   90.00
#
_symmetry.space_group_name_H-M   'P 1'
#
loop_
_entity.id
_entity.type
_entity.pdbx_description
1 polymer ?
#
loop_
_entity_poly.entity_id
_entity_poly.type
_entity_poly.pdbx_seq_one_letter_code
_entity_poly.pdbx_strand_id
1 'polypeptide(L)'
;LSPTGGEGRGEGEASLRTPYHFKRHAIQNCLYGVDIDPGAVEIAKLRLWLSLVVDEEDVKQIKPLPNLFYKIVTGNSLLGVEKNLFNQQLFQKLEKLKPLYFDQTDSSKKSNLKHQIDQIIHELTNGKEAFDFEIYFSEVFHGKGGFDVVIANPPYGIVFDRILKAKYESAYPTFKRNNDLYVAFYQRGVGLSRQRGHLTYISPDTFLNGDYFKKLREFLTAATVLRKIWDYKSVPIFDDPTVVVCVLTCTKDRATATPYHVSLHVAASSATSFQTTAFQITGASEEPFKSLNPILQRSLRRRGFAELDSHFFVKDVGFNYWTEGRGKTRGQNSIGDRVFYAGQQLNERDMPFLKGRDIHKWHIQEPSNFLRHNYERLLNDADTLRYSSEFLSLKPKVVYRQTANTIIAAIDSAGSFVDKTVHLIVPRQNWNACSPRLLVALLNSKLFAYF
;
A
#
# COMPACT_ATOMS: atom_id res chain seq x y z
N LEU A 1 65.07 14.28 -39.66
CA LEU A 1 64.96 15.27 -38.57
C LEU A 1 64.08 14.64 -37.49
N SER A 2 64.52 14.75 -36.25
CA SER A 2 64.17 13.95 -35.06
C SER A 2 62.66 13.73 -34.79
N PRO A 3 62.28 12.62 -34.13
CA PRO A 3 60.95 12.44 -33.57
C PRO A 3 60.88 13.07 -32.17
N THR A 4 59.85 13.87 -31.91
CA THR A 4 59.53 14.35 -30.55
C THR A 4 58.11 13.94 -30.18
N GLY A 5 58.07 13.12 -29.13
CA GLY A 5 57.00 12.72 -28.21
C GLY A 5 55.59 13.30 -28.36
N GLY A 6 54.64 12.38 -28.34
CA GLY A 6 53.21 12.63 -28.14
C GLY A 6 52.51 11.37 -27.60
N GLU A 7 53.08 10.72 -26.58
CA GLU A 7 52.40 9.69 -25.80
C GLU A 7 51.88 10.28 -24.49
N GLY A 8 50.67 9.90 -24.07
CA GLY A 8 50.25 10.06 -22.67
C GLY A 8 48.93 10.78 -22.38
N ARG A 9 47.85 10.61 -23.17
CA ARG A 9 46.50 11.02 -22.73
C ARG A 9 45.36 10.01 -22.95
N GLY A 10 45.64 8.79 -23.40
CA GLY A 10 44.59 7.82 -23.78
C GLY A 10 44.21 6.74 -22.76
N GLU A 11 45.10 6.35 -21.84
CA GLU A 11 44.93 5.09 -21.09
C GLU A 11 44.34 5.23 -19.68
N GLY A 12 44.40 6.42 -19.07
CA GLY A 12 43.95 6.64 -17.68
C GLY A 12 42.44 6.78 -17.47
N GLU A 13 41.68 7.20 -18.48
CA GLU A 13 40.22 7.40 -18.35
C GLU A 13 39.40 6.13 -18.58
N ALA A 14 39.91 5.17 -19.36
CA ALA A 14 39.23 3.90 -19.63
C ALA A 14 39.20 2.98 -18.39
N SER A 15 40.23 3.04 -17.53
CA SER A 15 40.36 2.20 -16.34
C SER A 15 39.34 2.53 -15.23
N LEU A 16 38.72 3.72 -15.24
CA LEU A 16 37.79 4.18 -14.19
C LEU A 16 36.32 3.81 -14.45
N ARG A 17 35.99 3.25 -15.62
CA ARG A 17 34.61 2.92 -16.04
C ARG A 17 34.32 1.41 -16.09
N THR A 18 34.98 0.61 -15.26
CA THR A 18 34.61 -0.80 -15.11
C THR A 18 33.30 -0.95 -14.33
N PRO A 19 32.53 -2.03 -14.54
CA PRO A 19 31.35 -2.36 -13.74
C PRO A 19 31.65 -2.34 -12.23
N TYR A 20 32.82 -2.87 -11.84
CA TYR A 20 33.31 -2.82 -10.47
C TYR A 20 33.41 -1.40 -9.92
N HIS A 21 34.11 -0.49 -10.63
CA HIS A 21 34.28 0.90 -10.16
C HIS A 21 32.95 1.64 -10.09
N PHE A 22 32.05 1.41 -11.05
CA PHE A 22 30.71 1.98 -11.03
C PHE A 22 29.90 1.49 -9.83
N LYS A 23 29.81 0.17 -9.60
CA LYS A 23 29.11 -0.41 -8.43
C LYS A 23 29.72 0.08 -7.13
N ARG A 24 31.05 0.13 -7.03
CA ARG A 24 31.76 0.61 -5.84
C ARG A 24 31.42 2.06 -5.55
N HIS A 25 31.43 2.92 -6.57
CA HIS A 25 31.01 4.31 -6.42
C HIS A 25 29.55 4.41 -5.99
N ALA A 26 28.64 3.68 -6.64
CA ALA A 26 27.21 3.71 -6.32
C ALA A 26 26.94 3.28 -4.87
N ILE A 27 27.54 2.17 -4.42
CA ILE A 27 27.44 1.67 -3.05
C ILE A 27 28.02 2.67 -2.06
N GLN A 28 29.17 3.28 -2.39
CA GLN A 28 29.84 4.20 -1.49
C GLN A 28 29.14 5.57 -1.40
N ASN A 29 28.57 6.10 -2.48
CA ASN A 29 28.17 7.51 -2.57
C ASN A 29 26.68 7.75 -2.86
N CYS A 30 25.96 6.74 -3.34
CA CYS A 30 24.59 6.91 -3.85
C CYS A 30 23.55 6.11 -3.08
N LEU A 31 23.93 4.97 -2.49
CA LEU A 31 22.99 4.06 -1.85
C LEU A 31 22.85 4.32 -0.35
N TYR A 32 21.59 4.35 0.08
CA TYR A 32 21.15 4.54 1.45
C TYR A 32 19.96 3.62 1.69
N GLY A 33 19.88 3.03 2.88
CA GLY A 33 18.87 2.02 3.19
C GLY A 33 18.55 1.99 4.68
N VAL A 34 17.30 1.68 4.97
CA VAL A 34 16.82 1.48 6.34
C VAL A 34 15.87 0.30 6.36
N ASP A 35 16.07 -0.57 7.35
CA ASP A 35 15.14 -1.67 7.65
C ASP A 35 14.94 -1.74 9.18
N ILE A 36 13.75 -2.15 9.62
CA ILE A 36 13.48 -2.30 11.05
C ILE A 36 14.15 -3.55 11.62
N ASP A 37 14.41 -4.56 10.78
CA ASP A 37 15.08 -5.80 11.18
C ASP A 37 16.61 -5.67 11.07
N PRO A 38 17.37 -5.77 12.20
CA PRO A 38 18.82 -5.80 12.15
C PRO A 38 19.39 -6.93 11.28
N GLY A 39 18.72 -8.09 11.21
CA GLY A 39 19.14 -9.21 10.39
C GLY A 39 19.13 -8.88 8.89
N ALA A 40 18.02 -8.29 8.42
CA ALA A 40 17.88 -7.80 7.04
C ALA A 40 18.97 -6.76 6.68
N VAL A 41 19.32 -5.86 7.60
CA VAL A 41 20.38 -4.86 7.42
C VAL A 41 21.74 -5.52 7.19
N GLU A 42 22.11 -6.52 7.99
CA GLU A 42 23.39 -7.23 7.84
C GLU A 42 23.43 -8.07 6.55
N ILE A 43 22.32 -8.73 6.20
CA ILE A 43 22.19 -9.46 4.93
C ILE A 43 22.35 -8.49 3.74
N ALA A 44 21.73 -7.30 3.81
CA ALA A 44 21.85 -6.29 2.76
C ALA A 44 23.31 -5.83 2.59
N LYS A 45 24.02 -5.53 3.69
CA LYS A 45 25.45 -5.17 3.65
C LYS A 45 26.31 -6.28 3.03
N LEU A 46 26.06 -7.54 3.41
CA LEU A 46 26.73 -8.71 2.83
C LEU A 46 26.44 -8.85 1.33
N ARG A 47 25.19 -8.69 0.89
CA ARG A 47 24.84 -8.77 -0.54
C ARG A 47 25.47 -7.66 -1.37
N LEU A 48 25.56 -6.44 -0.84
CA LEU A 48 26.26 -5.35 -1.49
C LEU A 48 27.74 -5.67 -1.67
N TRP A 49 28.38 -6.27 -0.64
CA TRP A 49 29.76 -6.73 -0.73
C TRP A 49 29.95 -7.82 -1.79
N LEU A 50 29.14 -8.88 -1.75
CA LEU A 50 29.22 -9.96 -2.73
C LEU A 50 29.01 -9.45 -4.15
N SER A 51 28.11 -8.48 -4.35
CA SER A 51 27.87 -7.86 -5.66
C SER A 51 29.07 -7.09 -6.23
N LEU A 52 29.99 -6.64 -5.37
CA LEU A 52 31.26 -6.03 -5.76
C LEU A 52 32.31 -7.10 -6.08
N VAL A 53 32.40 -8.14 -5.25
CA VAL A 53 33.38 -9.22 -5.40
C VAL A 53 33.18 -9.99 -6.70
N VAL A 54 31.93 -10.23 -7.11
CA VAL A 54 31.61 -10.95 -8.36
C VAL A 54 32.09 -10.24 -9.62
N ASP A 55 32.21 -8.90 -9.58
CA ASP A 55 32.63 -8.08 -10.73
C ASP A 55 34.14 -7.80 -10.76
N GLU A 56 34.89 -8.30 -9.78
CA GLU A 56 36.34 -8.11 -9.72
C GLU A 56 37.06 -9.33 -10.33
N GLU A 57 37.82 -9.10 -11.40
CA GLU A 57 38.53 -10.16 -12.12
C GLU A 57 39.83 -10.58 -11.38
N ASP A 58 40.40 -9.69 -10.57
CA ASP A 58 41.59 -9.95 -9.75
C ASP A 58 41.27 -9.91 -8.25
N VAL A 59 41.10 -11.10 -7.66
CA VAL A 59 40.81 -11.28 -6.22
C VAL A 59 41.84 -10.58 -5.32
N LYS A 60 43.08 -10.36 -5.80
CA LYS A 60 44.14 -9.67 -5.04
C LYS A 60 43.97 -8.15 -4.98
N GLN A 61 43.12 -7.58 -5.84
CA GLN A 61 42.83 -6.13 -5.89
C GLN A 61 41.52 -5.74 -5.23
N ILE A 62 40.78 -6.69 -4.64
CA ILE A 62 39.53 -6.40 -3.93
C ILE A 62 39.81 -5.44 -2.77
N LYS A 63 39.41 -4.18 -2.96
CA LYS A 63 39.45 -3.20 -1.88
C LYS A 63 38.43 -3.59 -0.81
N PRO A 64 38.74 -3.37 0.48
CA PRO A 64 37.76 -3.57 1.54
C PRO A 64 36.50 -2.75 1.26
N LEU A 65 35.39 -3.31 1.71
CA LEU A 65 34.05 -2.75 1.56
C LEU A 65 34.08 -1.26 1.91
N PRO A 66 33.56 -0.36 1.05
CA PRO A 66 33.40 1.03 1.43
C PRO A 66 32.65 1.12 2.75
N ASN A 67 32.98 2.12 3.57
CA ASN A 67 32.36 2.25 4.88
C ASN A 67 30.84 2.47 4.72
N LEU A 68 30.07 1.40 4.98
CA LEU A 68 28.60 1.41 4.98
C LEU A 68 28.01 1.81 6.34
N PHE A 69 28.85 2.07 7.34
CA PHE A 69 28.38 2.59 8.62
C PHE A 69 27.66 3.92 8.35
N TYR A 70 26.44 4.02 8.87
CA TYR A 70 25.52 5.14 8.66
C TYR A 70 24.92 5.30 7.24
N LYS A 71 25.07 4.32 6.33
CA LYS A 71 24.36 4.30 5.04
C LYS A 71 23.26 3.25 4.97
N ILE A 72 23.52 2.07 5.51
CA ILE A 72 22.53 1.00 5.67
C ILE A 72 22.31 0.79 7.16
N VAL A 73 21.14 1.19 7.66
CA VAL A 73 20.89 1.41 9.09
C VAL A 73 19.65 0.68 9.57
N THR A 74 19.67 0.20 10.81
CA THR A 74 18.48 -0.38 11.44
C THR A 74 17.60 0.71 12.02
N GLY A 75 16.30 0.68 11.74
CA GLY A 75 15.31 1.49 12.45
C GLY A 75 13.96 1.63 11.77
N ASN A 76 13.05 2.31 12.46
CA ASN A 76 11.72 2.62 11.94
C ASN A 76 11.79 3.83 11.00
N SER A 77 11.56 3.60 9.71
CA SER A 77 11.64 4.63 8.66
C SER A 77 10.43 5.58 8.60
N LEU A 78 9.34 5.26 9.31
CA LEU A 78 8.13 6.08 9.39
C LEU A 78 8.13 7.04 10.58
N LEU A 79 8.93 6.83 11.60
CA LEU A 79 9.06 7.77 12.71
C LEU A 79 10.41 8.47 12.62
N GLY A 80 10.53 9.59 13.31
CA GLY A 80 11.74 10.38 13.37
C GLY A 80 11.89 11.06 14.73
N VAL A 81 12.96 11.82 14.88
CA VAL A 81 13.23 12.61 16.09
C VAL A 81 12.62 14.00 15.91
N GLU A 82 11.83 14.44 16.89
CA GLU A 82 11.25 15.78 16.84
C GLU A 82 12.32 16.86 17.06
N LYS A 83 12.46 17.79 16.11
CA LYS A 83 13.36 18.93 16.22
C LYS A 83 12.74 20.01 17.10
N ASN A 84 13.49 20.47 18.10
CA ASN A 84 13.08 21.53 19.01
C ASN A 84 14.26 22.47 19.32
N LEU A 85 13.99 23.57 20.04
CA LEU A 85 15.00 24.56 20.40
C LEU A 85 16.17 23.98 21.21
N PHE A 86 15.93 22.90 21.97
CA PHE A 86 16.93 22.30 22.86
C PHE A 86 17.90 21.37 22.13
N ASN A 87 17.47 20.73 21.04
CA ASN A 87 18.30 19.76 20.30
C ASN A 87 18.92 20.31 19.00
N GLN A 88 18.56 21.52 18.58
CA GLN A 88 19.06 22.13 17.34
C GLN A 88 20.60 22.25 17.28
N GLN A 89 21.26 22.52 18.41
CA GLN A 89 22.73 22.59 18.47
C GLN A 89 23.39 21.22 18.24
N LEU A 90 22.75 20.13 18.68
CA LEU A 90 23.24 18.76 18.48
C LEU A 90 23.14 18.37 17.00
N PHE A 91 22.06 18.73 16.31
CA PHE A 91 21.93 18.56 14.86
C PHE A 91 23.06 19.27 14.11
N GLN A 92 23.34 20.54 14.43
CA GLN A 92 24.42 21.30 13.79
C GLN A 92 25.82 20.71 14.05
N LYS A 93 26.06 20.13 15.24
CA LYS A 93 27.31 19.42 15.53
C LYS A 93 27.44 18.16 14.68
N LEU A 94 26.36 17.37 14.58
CA LEU A 94 26.32 16.15 13.79
C LEU A 94 26.61 16.41 12.31
N GLU A 95 26.03 17.49 11.77
CA GLU A 95 26.27 17.95 10.39
C GLU A 95 27.74 18.23 10.09
N LYS A 96 28.50 18.75 11.06
CA LYS A 96 29.93 19.03 10.90
C LYS A 96 30.79 17.78 11.06
N LEU A 97 30.43 16.88 11.98
CA LEU A 97 31.23 15.70 12.29
C LEU A 97 31.14 14.59 11.23
N LYS A 98 29.98 14.44 10.57
CA LYS A 98 29.78 13.38 9.57
C LYS A 98 30.69 13.48 8.34
N PRO A 99 30.80 14.63 7.65
CA PRO A 99 31.75 14.78 6.55
C PRO A 99 33.18 14.43 6.98
N LEU A 100 33.61 14.93 8.16
CA LEU A 100 34.93 14.64 8.72
C LEU A 100 35.13 13.13 8.96
N TYR A 101 34.10 12.41 9.39
CA TYR A 101 34.16 10.96 9.58
C TYR A 101 34.29 10.20 8.25
N PHE A 102 33.55 10.61 7.21
CA PHE A 102 33.59 9.95 5.90
C PHE A 102 34.92 10.18 5.18
N ASP A 103 35.50 11.37 5.29
CA ASP A 103 36.77 11.73 4.66
C ASP A 103 38.00 11.21 5.43
N GLN A 104 37.82 10.78 6.69
CA GLN A 104 38.92 10.30 7.52
C GLN A 104 39.41 8.91 7.12
N THR A 105 40.73 8.79 6.91
CA THR A 105 41.43 7.54 6.58
C THR A 105 42.14 6.91 7.78
N ASP A 106 42.53 7.70 8.78
CA ASP A 106 43.17 7.22 10.01
C ASP A 106 42.19 6.48 10.92
N SER A 107 42.48 5.22 11.25
CA SER A 107 41.59 4.35 12.04
C SER A 107 41.32 4.87 13.45
N SER A 108 42.30 5.47 14.12
CA SER A 108 42.18 5.97 15.48
C SER A 108 41.31 7.24 15.55
N LYS A 109 41.56 8.20 14.66
CA LYS A 109 40.75 9.42 14.54
C LYS A 109 39.34 9.10 14.10
N LYS A 110 39.19 8.12 13.20
CA LYS A 110 37.88 7.66 12.73
C LYS A 110 37.07 7.01 13.86
N SER A 111 37.71 6.23 14.73
CA SER A 111 37.08 5.67 15.92
C SER A 111 36.60 6.77 16.89
N ASN A 112 37.43 7.80 17.13
CA ASN A 112 37.05 8.94 17.98
C ASN A 112 35.87 9.74 17.40
N LEU A 113 35.89 10.03 16.10
CA LEU A 113 34.77 10.71 15.42
C LEU A 113 33.49 9.86 15.48
N LYS A 114 33.62 8.54 15.29
CA LYS A 114 32.51 7.60 15.44
C LYS A 114 31.89 7.69 16.83
N HIS A 115 32.70 7.64 17.88
CA HIS A 115 32.22 7.71 19.26
C HIS A 115 31.48 9.03 19.54
N GLN A 116 31.99 10.17 19.05
CA GLN A 116 31.32 11.47 19.20
C GLN A 116 29.96 11.51 18.46
N ILE A 117 29.91 10.96 17.24
CA ILE A 117 28.68 10.85 16.45
C ILE A 117 27.66 9.96 17.18
N ASP A 118 28.08 8.80 17.66
CA ASP A 118 27.21 7.85 18.37
C ASP A 118 26.66 8.46 19.66
N GLN A 119 27.48 9.22 20.42
CA GLN A 119 27.02 9.96 21.60
C GLN A 119 25.97 11.00 21.26
N ILE A 120 26.18 11.80 20.21
CA ILE A 120 25.20 12.82 19.78
C ILE A 120 23.89 12.16 19.33
N ILE A 121 23.97 11.06 18.58
CA ILE A 121 22.78 10.30 18.17
C ILE A 121 22.05 9.73 19.40
N HIS A 122 22.79 9.20 20.37
CA HIS A 122 22.22 8.68 21.61
C HIS A 122 21.48 9.80 22.38
N GLU A 123 22.06 11.00 22.48
CA GLU A 123 21.41 12.16 23.10
C GLU A 123 20.16 12.60 22.31
N LEU A 124 20.28 12.75 20.99
CA LEU A 124 19.17 13.15 20.11
C LEU A 124 17.99 12.18 20.19
N THR A 125 18.26 10.89 20.41
CA THR A 125 17.26 9.84 20.45
C THR A 125 16.77 9.52 21.86
N ASN A 126 17.21 10.28 22.87
CA ASN A 126 16.95 10.02 24.29
C ASN A 126 17.30 8.57 24.69
N GLY A 127 18.40 8.06 24.16
CA GLY A 127 18.89 6.70 24.39
C GLY A 127 18.06 5.57 23.77
N LYS A 128 17.04 5.89 22.98
CA LYS A 128 16.17 4.90 22.33
C LYS A 128 16.70 4.41 20.97
N GLU A 129 17.81 4.98 20.50
CA GLU A 129 18.39 4.69 19.17
C GLU A 129 17.36 4.82 18.03
N ALA A 130 16.44 5.78 18.17
CA ALA A 130 15.42 6.04 17.17
C ALA A 130 16.06 6.52 15.86
N PHE A 131 15.67 5.90 14.75
CA PHE A 131 16.16 6.29 13.45
C PHE A 131 15.47 7.56 12.95
N ASP A 132 16.25 8.42 12.29
CA ASP A 132 15.75 9.61 11.59
C ASP A 132 16.58 9.89 10.34
N PHE A 133 15.93 10.11 9.20
CA PHE A 133 16.61 10.28 7.92
C PHE A 133 17.50 11.54 7.86
N GLU A 134 17.07 12.65 8.47
CA GLU A 134 17.84 13.90 8.45
C GLU A 134 19.04 13.82 9.40
N ILE A 135 18.93 13.03 10.47
CA ILE A 135 20.06 12.69 11.35
C ILE A 135 21.03 11.77 10.61
N TYR A 136 20.55 10.61 10.16
CA TYR A 136 21.40 9.53 9.68
C TYR A 136 21.98 9.79 8.28
N PHE A 137 21.27 10.51 7.42
CA PHE A 137 21.67 10.82 6.04
C PHE A 137 21.71 12.34 5.79
N SER A 138 22.25 13.10 6.74
CA SER A 138 22.29 14.57 6.71
C SER A 138 22.89 15.14 5.43
N GLU A 139 23.87 14.46 4.83
CA GLU A 139 24.50 14.85 3.57
C GLU A 139 23.52 14.89 2.38
N VAL A 140 22.44 14.09 2.43
CA VAL A 140 21.40 14.06 1.40
C VAL A 140 20.44 15.23 1.60
N PHE A 141 20.03 15.51 2.83
CA PHE A 141 19.01 16.51 3.11
C PHE A 141 19.53 17.93 3.10
N HIS A 142 20.72 18.18 3.68
CA HIS A 142 21.27 19.53 3.76
C HIS A 142 22.01 19.96 2.49
N GLY A 143 22.60 19.01 1.75
CA GLY A 143 23.29 19.30 0.49
C GLY A 143 22.39 19.27 -0.74
N LYS A 144 21.38 18.39 -0.76
CA LYS A 144 20.58 18.11 -1.99
C LYS A 144 19.07 18.30 -1.82
N GLY A 145 18.60 18.58 -0.60
CA GLY A 145 17.17 18.77 -0.31
C GLY A 145 16.34 17.47 -0.39
N GLY A 146 16.99 16.30 -0.30
CA GLY A 146 16.36 14.98 -0.38
C GLY A 146 16.95 14.08 -1.47
N PHE A 147 16.37 12.88 -1.60
CA PHE A 147 16.85 11.87 -2.54
C PHE A 147 16.41 12.13 -3.98
N ASP A 148 17.32 11.92 -4.94
CA ASP A 148 17.01 11.88 -6.38
C ASP A 148 16.01 10.78 -6.73
N VAL A 149 16.15 9.62 -6.08
CA VAL A 149 15.34 8.42 -6.32
C VAL A 149 15.04 7.75 -4.97
N VAL A 150 13.77 7.44 -4.73
CA VAL A 150 13.31 6.66 -3.58
C VAL A 150 12.61 5.41 -4.09
N ILE A 151 13.14 4.24 -3.76
CA ILE A 151 12.56 2.94 -4.10
C ILE A 151 12.22 2.16 -2.85
N ALA A 152 11.13 1.40 -2.87
CA ALA A 152 10.79 0.50 -1.78
C ALA A 152 9.82 -0.59 -2.23
N ASN A 153 9.92 -1.73 -1.56
CA ASN A 153 8.81 -2.64 -1.37
C ASN A 153 8.33 -2.45 0.09
N PRO A 154 7.47 -1.46 0.39
CA PRO A 154 7.04 -1.20 1.76
C PRO A 154 6.36 -2.42 2.39
N PRO A 155 6.34 -2.55 3.74
CA PRO A 155 5.59 -3.60 4.41
C PRO A 155 4.09 -3.46 4.18
N TYR A 156 3.40 -4.59 4.03
CA TYR A 156 1.95 -4.67 3.85
C TYR A 156 1.29 -5.17 5.13
N GLY A 157 0.23 -4.52 5.57
CA GLY A 157 -0.55 -4.94 6.72
C GLY A 157 -1.16 -3.81 7.53
N ILE A 158 -2.07 -4.19 8.43
CA ILE A 158 -2.78 -3.26 9.32
C ILE A 158 -2.02 -3.16 10.65
N VAL A 159 -1.84 -1.93 11.13
CA VAL A 159 -1.28 -1.67 12.47
C VAL A 159 -2.38 -1.81 13.52
N PHE A 160 -2.26 -2.82 14.39
CA PHE A 160 -3.22 -3.09 15.47
C PHE A 160 -2.86 -2.41 16.79
N ASP A 161 -1.57 -2.17 17.05
CA ASP A 161 -1.10 -1.44 18.23
C ASP A 161 -1.66 0.00 18.21
N ARG A 162 -2.48 0.34 19.20
CA ARG A 162 -3.19 1.62 19.25
C ARG A 162 -2.26 2.81 19.42
N ILE A 163 -1.17 2.66 20.19
CA ILE A 163 -0.23 3.74 20.49
C ILE A 163 0.60 4.03 19.24
N LEU A 164 1.12 2.99 18.60
CA LEU A 164 1.89 3.11 17.36
C LEU A 164 1.03 3.65 16.22
N LYS A 165 -0.20 3.16 16.10
CA LYS A 165 -1.18 3.65 15.13
C LYS A 165 -1.46 5.14 15.30
N ALA A 166 -1.69 5.62 16.53
CA ALA A 166 -1.93 7.04 16.79
C ALA A 166 -0.73 7.90 16.37
N LYS A 167 0.51 7.42 16.58
CA LYS A 167 1.73 8.10 16.11
C LYS A 167 1.75 8.21 14.58
N TYR A 168 1.44 7.12 13.87
CA TYR A 168 1.38 7.15 12.40
C TYR A 168 0.25 8.03 11.87
N GLU A 169 -0.93 8.01 12.46
CA GLU A 169 -2.05 8.88 12.06
C GLU A 169 -1.74 10.37 12.29
N SER A 170 -0.98 10.68 13.35
CA SER A 170 -0.48 12.03 13.62
C SER A 170 0.57 12.48 12.59
N ALA A 171 1.53 11.60 12.27
CA ALA A 171 2.61 11.90 11.32
C ALA A 171 2.15 11.93 9.85
N TYR A 172 1.13 11.15 9.49
CA TYR A 172 0.72 10.91 8.10
C TYR A 172 -0.79 11.09 7.92
N PRO A 173 -1.28 12.27 7.51
CA PRO A 173 -2.72 12.52 7.37
C PRO A 173 -3.46 11.62 6.37
N THR A 174 -2.73 11.00 5.41
CA THR A 174 -3.28 9.99 4.48
C THR A 174 -3.49 8.62 5.14
N PHE A 175 -2.75 8.32 6.20
CA PHE A 175 -2.89 7.10 6.98
C PHE A 175 -3.99 7.28 8.02
N LYS A 176 -5.15 6.63 7.80
CA LYS A 176 -6.28 6.68 8.73
C LYS A 176 -6.89 5.31 8.93
N ARG A 177 -7.48 5.08 10.10
CA ARG A 177 -8.30 3.89 10.40
C ARG A 177 -7.54 2.61 10.09
N ASN A 178 -8.10 1.70 9.30
CA ASN A 178 -7.52 0.39 9.00
C ASN A 178 -6.80 0.40 7.64
N ASN A 179 -6.25 1.54 7.24
CA ASN A 179 -5.39 1.61 6.06
C ASN A 179 -4.17 0.69 6.26
N ASP A 180 -3.70 0.20 5.13
CA ASP A 180 -2.48 -0.58 5.07
C ASP A 180 -1.26 0.33 5.31
N LEU A 181 -0.22 -0.21 5.94
CA LEU A 181 0.99 0.51 6.32
C LEU A 181 1.69 1.15 5.12
N TYR A 182 1.60 0.57 3.92
CA TYR A 182 2.19 1.15 2.70
C TYR A 182 1.68 2.57 2.40
N VAL A 183 0.49 2.95 2.89
CA VAL A 183 -0.08 4.30 2.73
C VAL A 183 0.79 5.35 3.40
N ALA A 184 1.26 5.09 4.62
CA ALA A 184 2.18 5.97 5.33
C ALA A 184 3.52 6.07 4.60
N PHE A 185 4.00 4.95 4.05
CA PHE A 185 5.23 4.90 3.27
C PHE A 185 5.18 5.77 2.01
N TYR A 186 4.05 5.81 1.28
CA TYR A 186 3.94 6.72 0.12
C TYR A 186 4.13 8.18 0.52
N GLN A 187 3.47 8.63 1.59
CA GLN A 187 3.64 10.00 2.07
C GLN A 187 5.07 10.24 2.57
N ARG A 188 5.66 9.28 3.28
CA ARG A 188 7.06 9.35 3.73
C ARG A 188 8.02 9.46 2.56
N GLY A 189 7.94 8.57 1.56
CA GLY A 189 8.82 8.56 0.40
C GLY A 189 8.75 9.82 -0.45
N VAL A 190 7.55 10.41 -0.62
CA VAL A 190 7.40 11.73 -1.26
C VAL A 190 8.05 12.82 -0.40
N GLY A 191 7.96 12.73 0.93
CA GLY A 191 8.69 13.60 1.85
C GLY A 191 10.21 13.53 1.67
N LEU A 192 10.75 12.32 1.57
CA LEU A 192 12.18 12.04 1.41
C LEU A 192 12.76 12.45 0.04
N SER A 193 11.93 12.50 -1.00
CA SER A 193 12.36 12.86 -2.36
C SER A 193 12.63 14.37 -2.47
N ARG A 194 13.69 14.76 -3.20
CA ARG A 194 13.90 16.17 -3.56
C ARG A 194 12.91 16.63 -4.64
N GLN A 195 12.86 17.93 -4.93
CA GLN A 195 12.13 18.43 -6.10
C GLN A 195 12.67 17.81 -7.39
N ARG A 196 11.78 17.40 -8.29
CA ARG A 196 12.04 16.58 -9.48
C ARG A 196 12.65 15.19 -9.18
N GLY A 197 12.67 14.76 -7.93
CA GLY A 197 13.04 13.40 -7.55
C GLY A 197 11.96 12.39 -7.92
N HIS A 198 12.36 11.13 -8.08
CA HIS A 198 11.46 10.04 -8.47
C HIS A 198 11.18 9.12 -7.29
N LEU A 199 9.94 8.65 -7.19
CA LEU A 199 9.54 7.61 -6.26
C LEU A 199 8.99 6.42 -7.06
N THR A 200 9.46 5.20 -6.75
CA THR A 200 8.97 3.96 -7.40
C THR A 200 8.76 2.87 -6.36
N TYR A 201 7.50 2.56 -6.05
CA TYR A 201 7.12 1.59 -5.02
C TYR A 201 6.37 0.40 -5.60
N ILE A 202 6.63 -0.77 -5.02
CA ILE A 202 5.81 -1.98 -5.22
C ILE A 202 4.86 -2.09 -4.02
N SER A 203 3.54 -2.03 -4.24
CA SER A 203 2.55 -2.09 -3.17
C SER A 203 1.26 -2.77 -3.63
N PRO A 204 0.36 -3.18 -2.73
CA PRO A 204 -0.97 -3.66 -3.10
C PRO A 204 -1.67 -2.69 -4.06
N ASP A 205 -2.40 -3.21 -5.04
CA ASP A 205 -3.12 -2.41 -6.06
C ASP A 205 -4.40 -1.75 -5.50
N THR A 206 -4.77 -2.09 -4.27
CA THR A 206 -6.02 -1.67 -3.63
C THR A 206 -6.23 -0.16 -3.62
N PHE A 207 -5.17 0.65 -3.51
CA PHE A 207 -5.30 2.11 -3.57
C PHE A 207 -5.68 2.67 -4.93
N LEU A 208 -5.47 1.91 -6.02
CA LEU A 208 -5.87 2.35 -7.36
C LEU A 208 -7.38 2.57 -7.43
N ASN A 209 -8.19 1.79 -6.71
CA ASN A 209 -9.64 1.82 -6.81
C ASN A 209 -10.40 1.99 -5.49
N GLY A 210 -9.86 1.49 -4.37
CA GLY A 210 -10.62 1.38 -3.13
C GLY A 210 -11.00 2.74 -2.50
N ASP A 211 -12.20 2.82 -1.94
CA ASP A 211 -12.72 4.05 -1.31
C ASP A 211 -11.93 4.47 -0.06
N TYR A 212 -11.34 3.52 0.66
CA TYR A 212 -10.48 3.81 1.82
C TYR A 212 -9.23 4.62 1.45
N PHE A 213 -8.84 4.64 0.17
CA PHE A 213 -7.60 5.25 -0.31
C PHE A 213 -7.79 6.57 -1.06
N LYS A 214 -9.00 7.16 -1.04
CA LYS A 214 -9.30 8.46 -1.67
C LYS A 214 -8.27 9.55 -1.31
N LYS A 215 -7.97 9.70 -0.02
CA LYS A 215 -6.98 10.66 0.49
C LYS A 215 -5.56 10.40 0.03
N LEU A 216 -5.18 9.13 -0.17
CA LEU A 216 -3.87 8.79 -0.71
C LEU A 216 -3.80 9.21 -2.19
N ARG A 217 -4.83 8.93 -2.99
CA ARG A 217 -4.88 9.35 -4.40
C ARG A 217 -4.86 10.87 -4.56
N GLU A 218 -5.61 11.57 -3.72
CA GLU A 218 -5.61 13.04 -3.68
C GLU A 218 -4.21 13.58 -3.32
N PHE A 219 -3.59 13.05 -2.26
CA PHE A 219 -2.23 13.42 -1.89
C PHE A 219 -1.22 13.17 -3.01
N LEU A 220 -1.24 11.99 -3.63
CA LEU A 220 -0.31 11.63 -4.69
C LEU A 220 -0.45 12.54 -5.91
N THR A 221 -1.69 12.84 -6.33
CA THR A 221 -1.96 13.72 -7.48
C THR A 221 -1.70 15.21 -7.17
N ALA A 222 -1.79 15.63 -5.91
CA ALA A 222 -1.46 16.98 -5.46
C ALA A 222 0.04 17.21 -5.27
N ALA A 223 0.76 16.20 -4.76
CA ALA A 223 2.16 16.32 -4.37
C ALA A 223 3.14 15.83 -5.45
N THR A 224 2.68 15.07 -6.43
CA THR A 224 3.51 14.42 -7.44
C THR A 224 2.86 14.41 -8.82
N VAL A 225 3.69 14.15 -9.84
CA VAL A 225 3.26 13.80 -11.20
C VAL A 225 3.37 12.29 -11.34
N LEU A 226 2.23 11.62 -11.45
CA LEU A 226 2.20 10.18 -11.72
C LEU A 226 2.73 9.92 -13.13
N ARG A 227 3.63 8.95 -13.28
CA ARG A 227 4.26 8.62 -14.56
C ARG A 227 3.71 7.32 -15.13
N LYS A 228 3.92 6.23 -14.40
CA LYS A 228 3.60 4.88 -14.83
C LYS A 228 3.02 4.07 -13.67
N ILE A 229 2.02 3.26 -13.98
CA ILE A 229 1.43 2.27 -13.09
C ILE A 229 1.51 0.93 -13.80
N TRP A 230 2.16 -0.04 -13.17
CA TRP A 230 2.21 -1.42 -13.63
C TRP A 230 1.34 -2.25 -12.68
N ASP A 231 0.09 -2.51 -13.08
CA ASP A 231 -0.88 -3.26 -12.29
C ASP A 231 -0.85 -4.74 -12.68
N TYR A 232 -0.43 -5.61 -11.76
CA TYR A 232 -0.29 -7.04 -12.05
C TYR A 232 -1.61 -7.82 -11.93
N LYS A 233 -2.69 -7.21 -11.41
CA LYS A 233 -4.00 -7.85 -11.28
C LYS A 233 -3.89 -9.27 -10.72
N SER A 234 -4.46 -10.26 -11.40
CA SER A 234 -4.47 -11.64 -10.95
C SER A 234 -3.18 -12.41 -11.25
N VAL A 235 -2.13 -11.77 -11.78
CA VAL A 235 -0.84 -12.42 -12.00
C VAL A 235 -0.11 -12.52 -10.65
N PRO A 236 0.16 -13.73 -10.15
CA PRO A 236 0.88 -13.91 -8.89
C PRO A 236 2.34 -13.49 -9.08
N ILE A 237 2.77 -12.48 -8.32
CA ILE A 237 4.16 -11.99 -8.28
C ILE A 237 4.87 -12.48 -7.02
N PHE A 238 4.13 -12.63 -5.93
CA PHE A 238 4.61 -13.18 -4.68
C PHE A 238 3.96 -14.54 -4.43
N ASP A 239 4.62 -15.38 -3.63
CA ASP A 239 4.13 -16.73 -3.30
C ASP A 239 2.79 -16.71 -2.54
N ASP A 240 2.47 -15.61 -1.85
CA ASP A 240 1.15 -15.41 -1.24
C ASP A 240 0.11 -15.05 -2.33
N PRO A 241 -0.84 -15.95 -2.64
CA PRO A 241 -1.81 -15.74 -3.71
C PRO A 241 -2.83 -14.63 -3.40
N THR A 242 -2.85 -14.10 -2.18
CA THR A 242 -3.81 -13.08 -1.77
C THR A 242 -3.31 -11.65 -1.99
N VAL A 243 -2.03 -11.47 -2.33
CA VAL A 243 -1.38 -10.17 -2.44
C VAL A 243 -1.25 -9.77 -3.90
N VAL A 244 -2.28 -9.08 -4.41
CA VAL A 244 -2.25 -8.43 -5.73
C VAL A 244 -1.53 -7.09 -5.62
N VAL A 245 -0.52 -6.87 -6.46
CA VAL A 245 0.37 -5.70 -6.39
C VAL A 245 0.41 -4.89 -7.67
N CYS A 246 0.88 -3.66 -7.53
CA CYS A 246 1.25 -2.80 -8.62
C CYS A 246 2.61 -2.13 -8.35
N VAL A 247 3.26 -1.63 -9.41
CA VAL A 247 4.39 -0.70 -9.31
C VAL A 247 3.92 0.69 -9.72
N LEU A 248 3.99 1.67 -8.80
CA LEU A 248 3.74 3.07 -9.10
C LEU A 248 5.06 3.83 -9.18
N THR A 249 5.29 4.51 -10.30
CA THR A 249 6.36 5.51 -10.46
C THR A 249 5.75 6.92 -10.54
N CYS A 250 6.21 7.83 -9.69
CA CYS A 250 5.86 9.25 -9.74
C CYS A 250 7.08 10.16 -9.56
N THR A 251 6.93 11.44 -9.93
CA THR A 251 7.96 12.48 -9.75
C THR A 251 7.42 13.53 -8.78
N LYS A 252 8.20 13.90 -7.75
CA LYS A 252 7.85 15.03 -6.88
C LYS A 252 8.08 16.33 -7.64
N ASP A 253 7.04 16.81 -8.31
CA ASP A 253 7.09 18.06 -9.06
C ASP A 253 5.76 18.79 -8.92
N ARG A 254 5.74 19.81 -8.05
CA ARG A 254 4.55 20.62 -7.79
C ARG A 254 4.29 21.68 -8.87
N ALA A 255 5.24 21.87 -9.79
CA ALA A 255 5.16 22.92 -10.82
C ALA A 255 4.65 22.39 -12.17
N THR A 256 4.42 21.08 -12.29
CA THR A 256 3.91 20.51 -13.54
C THR A 256 2.47 20.97 -13.79
N ALA A 257 2.23 21.53 -14.97
CA ALA A 257 0.90 21.95 -15.40
C ALA A 257 -0.01 20.72 -15.56
N THR A 258 -1.26 20.86 -15.12
CA THR A 258 -2.34 19.92 -15.45
C THR A 258 -3.09 20.39 -16.71
N PRO A 259 -3.63 19.48 -17.53
CA PRO A 259 -3.61 18.03 -17.35
C PRO A 259 -2.30 17.36 -17.76
N TYR A 260 -1.96 16.23 -17.13
CA TYR A 260 -0.88 15.35 -17.57
C TYR A 260 -1.39 13.91 -17.75
N HIS A 261 -0.70 13.14 -18.60
CA HIS A 261 -1.04 11.75 -18.87
C HIS A 261 -0.28 10.79 -17.97
N VAL A 262 -0.97 9.75 -17.52
CA VAL A 262 -0.42 8.62 -16.77
C VAL A 262 -0.53 7.37 -17.63
N SER A 263 0.57 6.62 -17.79
CA SER A 263 0.54 5.32 -18.48
C SER A 263 0.15 4.23 -17.49
N LEU A 264 -0.88 3.46 -17.83
CA LEU A 264 -1.36 2.32 -17.05
C LEU A 264 -1.12 1.04 -17.85
N HIS A 265 -0.24 0.19 -17.34
CA HIS A 265 0.11 -1.12 -17.88
C HIS A 265 -0.55 -2.19 -17.01
N VAL A 266 -1.57 -2.86 -17.55
CA VAL A 266 -2.30 -3.91 -16.82
C VAL A 266 -1.83 -5.27 -17.34
N ALA A 267 -1.37 -6.14 -16.45
CA ALA A 267 -0.90 -7.47 -16.82
C ALA A 267 -2.06 -8.30 -17.40
N ALA A 268 -1.81 -8.95 -18.53
CA ALA A 268 -2.83 -9.74 -19.24
C ALA A 268 -2.77 -11.22 -18.85
N SER A 269 -1.62 -11.86 -19.09
CA SER A 269 -1.44 -13.32 -18.91
C SER A 269 -0.15 -13.72 -18.21
N SER A 270 0.80 -12.79 -18.06
CA SER A 270 2.10 -13.02 -17.41
C SER A 270 2.64 -11.71 -16.84
N ALA A 271 3.69 -11.81 -16.02
CA ALA A 271 4.40 -10.65 -15.47
C ALA A 271 5.15 -9.81 -16.53
N THR A 272 5.17 -10.26 -17.79
CA THR A 272 5.86 -9.61 -18.91
C THR A 272 4.91 -9.17 -20.03
N SER A 273 3.62 -9.51 -19.92
CA SER A 273 2.61 -9.22 -20.95
C SER A 273 1.61 -8.20 -20.43
N PHE A 274 1.58 -7.01 -21.02
CA PHE A 274 0.77 -5.88 -20.54
C PHE A 274 -0.10 -5.27 -21.63
N GLN A 275 -1.35 -4.97 -21.29
CA GLN A 275 -2.18 -4.04 -22.02
C GLN A 275 -1.92 -2.62 -21.53
N THR A 276 -1.54 -1.73 -22.44
CA THR A 276 -1.19 -0.35 -22.10
C THR A 276 -2.35 0.58 -22.45
N THR A 277 -2.76 1.37 -21.48
CA THR A 277 -3.74 2.44 -21.63
C THR A 277 -3.18 3.72 -21.00
N ALA A 278 -3.88 4.84 -21.19
CA ALA A 278 -3.55 6.08 -20.52
C ALA A 278 -4.81 6.76 -20.01
N PHE A 279 -4.65 7.50 -18.90
CA PHE A 279 -5.68 8.41 -18.38
C PHE A 279 -5.03 9.75 -18.03
N GLN A 280 -5.86 10.78 -17.86
CA GLN A 280 -5.41 12.14 -17.54
C GLN A 280 -5.68 12.46 -16.08
N ILE A 281 -4.73 13.16 -15.45
CA ILE A 281 -4.92 13.83 -14.17
C ILE A 281 -5.07 15.32 -14.45
N THR A 282 -6.20 15.90 -14.07
CA THR A 282 -6.54 17.32 -14.27
C THR A 282 -6.24 18.19 -13.05
N GLY A 283 -5.92 17.57 -11.91
CA GLY A 283 -5.69 18.23 -10.63
C GLY A 283 -5.59 17.22 -9.50
N ALA A 284 -5.51 17.71 -8.26
CA ALA A 284 -5.68 16.86 -7.07
C ALA A 284 -7.03 16.15 -7.15
N SER A 285 -7.03 14.82 -6.98
CA SER A 285 -8.21 14.00 -7.22
C SER A 285 -8.28 12.77 -6.34
N GLU A 286 -9.48 12.52 -5.79
CA GLU A 286 -9.82 11.28 -5.10
C GLU A 286 -10.22 10.14 -6.06
N GLU A 287 -10.31 10.42 -7.36
CA GLU A 287 -10.80 9.48 -8.36
C GLU A 287 -9.88 8.25 -8.51
N PRO A 288 -10.45 7.06 -8.79
CA PRO A 288 -9.67 5.87 -9.07
C PRO A 288 -8.66 6.03 -10.20
N PHE A 289 -7.46 5.47 -10.04
CA PHE A 289 -6.41 5.39 -11.06
C PHE A 289 -6.67 4.23 -12.01
N LYS A 290 -7.70 4.37 -12.84
CA LYS A 290 -8.08 3.38 -13.84
C LYS A 290 -8.33 4.04 -15.19
N SER A 291 -8.06 3.29 -16.26
CA SER A 291 -8.65 3.62 -17.54
C SER A 291 -10.12 3.20 -17.49
N LEU A 292 -11.04 4.17 -17.56
CA LEU A 292 -12.46 3.85 -17.70
C LEU A 292 -12.68 3.18 -19.05
N ASN A 293 -13.47 2.11 -19.07
CA ASN A 293 -13.92 1.53 -20.32
C ASN A 293 -14.58 2.62 -21.18
N PRO A 294 -14.16 2.84 -22.44
CA PRO A 294 -14.70 3.91 -23.28
C PRO A 294 -16.22 3.84 -23.45
N ILE A 295 -16.79 2.63 -23.45
CA ILE A 295 -18.24 2.42 -23.50
C ILE A 295 -18.88 2.94 -22.22
N LEU A 296 -18.34 2.60 -21.04
CA LEU A 296 -18.83 3.08 -19.76
C LEU A 296 -18.72 4.61 -19.66
N GLN A 297 -17.58 5.18 -20.05
CA GLN A 297 -17.35 6.63 -20.05
C GLN A 297 -18.33 7.36 -20.98
N ARG A 298 -18.62 6.79 -22.16
CA ARG A 298 -19.60 7.35 -23.10
C ARG A 298 -21.03 7.22 -22.57
N SER A 299 -21.37 6.11 -21.93
CA SER A 299 -22.69 5.87 -21.35
C SER A 299 -22.98 6.82 -20.19
N LEU A 300 -22.02 7.03 -19.29
CA LEU A 300 -22.16 7.97 -18.15
C LEU A 300 -22.40 9.43 -18.59
N ARG A 301 -22.01 9.80 -19.80
CA ARG A 301 -22.23 11.15 -20.38
C ARG A 301 -23.54 11.29 -21.15
N ARG A 302 -24.25 10.20 -21.42
CA ARG A 302 -25.50 10.23 -22.18
C ARG A 302 -26.68 10.50 -21.24
N ARG A 303 -27.59 11.37 -21.69
CA ARG A 303 -28.91 11.51 -21.05
C ARG A 303 -29.63 10.16 -21.12
N GLY A 304 -30.14 9.67 -19.98
CA GLY A 304 -30.84 8.38 -19.87
C GLY A 304 -30.10 7.27 -19.11
N PHE A 305 -28.86 7.51 -18.65
CA PHE A 305 -28.20 6.65 -17.67
C PHE A 305 -28.24 7.30 -16.29
N ALA A 306 -28.53 6.51 -15.27
CA ALA A 306 -28.49 6.91 -13.86
C ALA A 306 -27.71 5.88 -13.06
N GLU A 307 -26.99 6.33 -12.04
CA GLU A 307 -26.36 5.43 -11.08
C GLU A 307 -27.43 4.65 -10.31
N LEU A 308 -27.20 3.36 -10.07
CA LEU A 308 -28.17 2.53 -9.36
C LEU A 308 -28.51 3.09 -7.97
N ASP A 309 -27.52 3.64 -7.27
CA ASP A 309 -27.70 4.19 -5.91
C ASP A 309 -28.56 5.46 -5.86
N SER A 310 -28.83 6.10 -7.01
CA SER A 310 -29.74 7.26 -7.09
C SER A 310 -31.21 6.88 -6.86
N HIS A 311 -31.61 5.66 -7.23
CA HIS A 311 -32.99 5.17 -7.10
C HIS A 311 -33.13 4.02 -6.10
N PHE A 312 -32.04 3.29 -5.85
CA PHE A 312 -32.01 2.13 -4.98
C PHE A 312 -31.04 2.36 -3.82
N PHE A 313 -31.28 1.70 -2.70
CA PHE A 313 -30.27 1.49 -1.69
C PHE A 313 -29.48 0.23 -2.05
N VAL A 314 -28.17 0.38 -2.26
CA VAL A 314 -27.24 -0.75 -2.38
C VAL A 314 -26.49 -0.89 -1.05
N LYS A 315 -26.74 -1.97 -0.29
CA LYS A 315 -26.34 -2.05 1.13
C LYS A 315 -25.75 -3.41 1.53
N ASP A 316 -24.85 -3.36 2.51
CA ASP A 316 -24.21 -4.48 3.20
C ASP A 316 -24.82 -4.69 4.62
N VAL A 317 -26.15 -4.81 4.70
CA VAL A 317 -26.91 -4.86 5.97
C VAL A 317 -27.09 -6.26 6.57
N GLY A 318 -26.32 -7.25 6.09
CA GLY A 318 -26.32 -8.59 6.68
C GLY A 318 -25.82 -8.60 8.13
N PHE A 319 -25.77 -9.79 8.74
CA PHE A 319 -25.22 -9.95 10.09
C PHE A 319 -23.75 -9.50 10.15
N ASN A 320 -23.53 -8.34 10.77
CA ASN A 320 -22.23 -7.73 10.97
C ASN A 320 -21.80 -7.92 12.43
N TYR A 321 -20.59 -8.44 12.65
CA TYR A 321 -20.11 -8.76 13.99
C TYR A 321 -18.60 -8.58 14.13
N TRP A 322 -18.16 -8.10 15.29
CA TRP A 322 -16.76 -7.91 15.65
C TRP A 322 -16.58 -7.93 17.18
N THR A 323 -15.37 -8.25 17.63
CA THR A 323 -14.95 -8.11 19.03
C THR A 323 -13.98 -6.94 19.12
N GLU A 324 -14.22 -6.00 20.03
CA GLU A 324 -13.31 -4.87 20.23
C GLU A 324 -11.91 -5.35 20.68
N GLY A 325 -10.87 -4.74 20.11
CA GLY A 325 -9.47 -5.04 20.48
C GLY A 325 -8.90 -6.36 19.94
N ARG A 326 -9.71 -7.26 19.35
CA ARG A 326 -9.24 -8.59 18.90
C ARG A 326 -8.73 -8.65 17.45
N GLY A 327 -8.83 -7.56 16.69
CA GLY A 327 -8.46 -7.52 15.27
C GLY A 327 -9.25 -8.49 14.39
N LYS A 328 -8.71 -8.89 13.22
CA LYS A 328 -9.29 -9.92 12.33
C LYS A 328 -8.88 -11.36 12.71
N THR A 329 -8.36 -11.56 13.91
CA THR A 329 -7.82 -12.86 14.35
C THR A 329 -8.97 -13.86 14.49
N ARG A 330 -8.99 -14.88 13.63
CA ARG A 330 -9.92 -16.02 13.73
C ARG A 330 -9.33 -17.03 14.71
N GLY A 331 -10.13 -17.54 15.62
CA GLY A 331 -9.70 -18.53 16.60
C GLY A 331 -10.90 -19.25 17.21
N GLN A 332 -10.63 -20.32 17.97
CA GLN A 332 -11.65 -21.00 18.75
C GLN A 332 -12.37 -20.01 19.67
N ASN A 333 -13.69 -20.17 19.79
CA ASN A 333 -14.55 -19.26 20.55
C ASN A 333 -14.67 -17.85 19.93
N SER A 334 -14.75 -17.76 18.60
CA SER A 334 -15.15 -16.52 17.93
C SER A 334 -16.63 -16.21 18.19
N ILE A 335 -17.08 -14.98 17.92
CA ILE A 335 -18.53 -14.67 17.93
C ILE A 335 -19.25 -15.64 17.00
N GLY A 336 -18.68 -15.90 15.82
CA GLY A 336 -19.31 -16.74 14.82
C GLY A 336 -19.58 -18.17 15.30
N ASP A 337 -18.64 -18.76 16.06
CA ASP A 337 -18.78 -20.11 16.60
C ASP A 337 -19.84 -20.19 17.70
N ARG A 338 -20.01 -19.11 18.47
CA ARG A 338 -20.98 -19.05 19.56
C ARG A 338 -22.41 -18.84 19.05
N VAL A 339 -22.60 -17.88 18.17
CA VAL A 339 -23.95 -17.38 17.81
C VAL A 339 -24.54 -18.02 16.55
N PHE A 340 -23.71 -18.54 15.65
CA PHE A 340 -24.16 -19.17 14.41
C PHE A 340 -23.90 -20.67 14.41
N TYR A 341 -24.74 -21.41 13.70
CA TYR A 341 -24.49 -22.81 13.38
C TYR A 341 -25.03 -23.15 11.98
N ALA A 342 -24.65 -24.32 11.47
CA ALA A 342 -25.14 -24.85 10.20
C ALA A 342 -25.68 -26.28 10.38
N GLY A 343 -26.60 -26.70 9.51
CA GLY A 343 -27.20 -28.03 9.54
C GLY A 343 -28.72 -27.97 9.68
N GLN A 344 -29.28 -28.85 10.50
CA GLN A 344 -30.71 -28.81 10.83
C GLN A 344 -31.00 -27.78 11.92
N GLN A 345 -32.16 -27.12 11.82
CA GLN A 345 -32.62 -26.18 12.82
C GLN A 345 -32.78 -26.88 14.17
N LEU A 346 -32.07 -26.39 15.20
CA LEU A 346 -32.08 -26.97 16.54
C LEU A 346 -33.22 -26.41 17.42
N ASN A 347 -33.72 -25.22 17.10
CA ASN A 347 -34.82 -24.57 17.80
C ASN A 347 -35.67 -23.78 16.82
N GLU A 348 -37.00 -23.87 16.93
CA GLU A 348 -37.95 -23.20 16.04
C GLU A 348 -37.82 -21.66 16.02
N ARG A 349 -37.30 -21.06 17.10
CA ARG A 349 -37.07 -19.61 17.19
C ARG A 349 -35.74 -19.17 16.57
N ASP A 350 -34.83 -20.11 16.27
CA ASP A 350 -33.58 -19.77 15.63
C ASP A 350 -33.83 -19.22 14.23
N MET A 351 -33.09 -18.18 13.87
CA MET A 351 -33.36 -17.40 12.68
C MET A 351 -32.56 -17.94 11.49
N PRO A 352 -33.22 -18.51 10.46
CA PRO A 352 -32.53 -18.99 9.26
C PRO A 352 -31.95 -17.82 8.47
N PHE A 353 -30.75 -17.99 7.93
CA PHE A 353 -30.11 -16.98 7.10
C PHE A 353 -29.27 -17.55 5.95
N LEU A 354 -29.13 -16.72 4.91
CA LEU A 354 -28.38 -17.03 3.70
C LEU A 354 -26.96 -16.45 3.75
N LYS A 355 -26.02 -17.17 3.15
CA LYS A 355 -24.67 -16.71 2.83
C LYS A 355 -24.53 -16.53 1.32
N GLY A 356 -23.47 -15.86 0.90
CA GLY A 356 -23.15 -15.64 -0.51
C GLY A 356 -23.14 -16.94 -1.32
N ARG A 357 -22.63 -18.04 -0.74
CA ARG A 357 -22.62 -19.36 -1.38
C ARG A 357 -24.01 -19.92 -1.71
N ASP A 358 -25.05 -19.49 -0.99
CA ASP A 358 -26.43 -19.94 -1.16
C ASP A 358 -27.17 -19.15 -2.27
N ILE A 359 -26.57 -18.05 -2.75
CA ILE A 359 -27.12 -17.21 -3.83
C ILE A 359 -26.57 -17.70 -5.18
N HIS A 360 -27.42 -18.16 -6.08
CA HIS A 360 -27.06 -18.55 -7.44
C HIS A 360 -27.68 -17.58 -8.45
N LYS A 361 -27.25 -17.67 -9.72
CA LYS A 361 -27.92 -16.88 -10.77
C LYS A 361 -29.38 -17.31 -10.80
N TRP A 362 -30.28 -16.35 -10.58
CA TRP A 362 -31.74 -16.53 -10.65
C TRP A 362 -32.38 -17.39 -9.55
N HIS A 363 -31.58 -17.97 -8.65
CA HIS A 363 -32.06 -18.95 -7.68
C HIS A 363 -31.39 -18.75 -6.33
N ILE A 364 -32.14 -18.98 -5.25
CA ILE A 364 -31.65 -18.92 -3.87
C ILE A 364 -31.86 -20.31 -3.27
N GLN A 365 -30.79 -20.89 -2.73
CA GLN A 365 -30.88 -22.15 -2.01
C GLN A 365 -31.56 -21.97 -0.65
N GLU A 366 -32.25 -23.00 -0.18
CA GLU A 366 -32.81 -23.00 1.17
C GLU A 366 -31.73 -22.72 2.24
N PRO A 367 -32.04 -21.88 3.24
CA PRO A 367 -31.10 -21.57 4.32
C PRO A 367 -30.67 -22.84 5.07
N SER A 368 -29.36 -23.01 5.19
CA SER A 368 -28.74 -24.06 6.01
C SER A 368 -27.96 -23.52 7.21
N ASN A 369 -28.01 -22.20 7.44
CA ASN A 369 -27.35 -21.53 8.55
C ASN A 369 -28.38 -20.84 9.43
N PHE A 370 -28.11 -20.80 10.72
CA PHE A 370 -29.03 -20.28 11.74
C PHE A 370 -28.31 -19.38 12.73
N LEU A 371 -28.93 -18.26 13.05
CA LEU A 371 -28.58 -17.42 14.21
C LEU A 371 -29.39 -17.91 15.40
N ARG A 372 -28.71 -18.25 16.50
CA ARG A 372 -29.37 -18.68 17.73
C ARG A 372 -30.28 -17.58 18.25
N HIS A 373 -31.53 -17.90 18.58
CA HIS A 373 -32.49 -16.91 19.09
C HIS A 373 -32.04 -16.21 20.39
N ASN A 374 -31.20 -16.88 21.18
CA ASN A 374 -30.62 -16.36 22.42
C ASN A 374 -29.20 -15.80 22.25
N TYR A 375 -28.81 -15.40 21.04
CA TYR A 375 -27.45 -14.95 20.71
C TYR A 375 -26.92 -13.85 21.65
N GLU A 376 -27.79 -12.97 22.15
CA GLU A 376 -27.41 -11.88 23.06
C GLU A 376 -26.74 -12.39 24.33
N ARG A 377 -27.20 -13.53 24.87
CA ARG A 377 -26.60 -14.17 26.05
C ARG A 377 -25.28 -14.88 25.76
N LEU A 378 -24.96 -15.03 24.48
CA LEU A 378 -23.76 -15.69 23.99
C LEU A 378 -22.69 -14.68 23.57
N LEU A 379 -22.99 -13.38 23.61
CA LEU A 379 -22.02 -12.29 23.41
C LEU A 379 -21.29 -11.98 24.72
N ASN A 380 -20.02 -11.62 24.63
CA ASN A 380 -19.27 -11.03 25.73
C ASN A 380 -19.46 -9.50 25.70
N ASP A 381 -19.08 -8.80 26.78
CA ASP A 381 -19.20 -7.34 26.88
C ASP A 381 -18.49 -6.57 25.75
N ALA A 382 -17.40 -7.13 25.22
CA ALA A 382 -16.61 -6.54 24.13
C ALA A 382 -17.10 -6.94 22.72
N ASP A 383 -18.13 -7.76 22.61
CA ASP A 383 -18.66 -8.24 21.34
C ASP A 383 -19.79 -7.35 20.84
N THR A 384 -19.86 -7.15 19.53
CA THR A 384 -21.01 -6.53 18.87
C THR A 384 -21.48 -7.43 17.75
N LEU A 385 -22.79 -7.70 17.72
CA LEU A 385 -23.51 -8.26 16.58
C LEU A 385 -24.66 -7.32 16.25
N ARG A 386 -24.68 -6.79 15.02
CA ARG A 386 -25.70 -5.84 14.55
C ARG A 386 -26.24 -6.22 13.18
N TYR A 387 -27.51 -5.91 12.96
CA TYR A 387 -28.19 -6.02 11.69
C TYR A 387 -29.45 -5.14 11.69
N SER A 388 -29.98 -4.86 10.50
CA SER A 388 -31.18 -4.05 10.32
C SER A 388 -32.34 -4.95 9.92
N SER A 389 -33.08 -5.45 10.89
CA SER A 389 -34.22 -6.38 10.67
C SER A 389 -35.24 -5.81 9.68
N GLU A 390 -35.55 -4.51 9.79
CA GLU A 390 -36.46 -3.79 8.89
C GLU A 390 -36.04 -3.87 7.43
N PHE A 391 -34.73 -3.81 7.16
CA PHE A 391 -34.20 -3.85 5.80
C PHE A 391 -34.04 -5.27 5.28
N LEU A 392 -33.63 -6.20 6.16
CA LEU A 392 -33.50 -7.61 5.83
C LEU A 392 -34.85 -8.26 5.55
N SER A 393 -35.93 -7.82 6.18
CA SER A 393 -37.27 -8.39 5.98
C SER A 393 -38.03 -7.82 4.78
N LEU A 394 -37.48 -6.84 4.05
CA LEU A 394 -38.14 -6.22 2.87
C LEU A 394 -38.41 -7.24 1.75
N LYS A 395 -39.55 -7.05 1.07
CA LYS A 395 -40.03 -7.91 -0.03
C LYS A 395 -40.66 -7.09 -1.16
N PRO A 396 -40.42 -7.45 -2.44
CA PRO A 396 -39.27 -8.25 -2.88
C PRO A 396 -37.99 -7.44 -2.71
N LYS A 397 -36.87 -8.14 -2.52
CA LYS A 397 -35.53 -7.53 -2.54
C LYS A 397 -34.61 -8.27 -3.50
N VAL A 398 -33.62 -7.58 -4.06
CA VAL A 398 -32.58 -8.20 -4.88
C VAL A 398 -31.36 -8.46 -3.99
N VAL A 399 -30.81 -9.66 -4.08
CA VAL A 399 -29.62 -10.07 -3.33
C VAL A 399 -28.51 -10.50 -4.28
N TYR A 400 -27.26 -10.21 -3.94
CA TYR A 400 -26.11 -10.63 -4.74
C TYR A 400 -24.88 -10.94 -3.88
N ARG A 401 -23.97 -11.78 -4.39
CA ARG A 401 -22.75 -12.17 -3.68
C ARG A 401 -21.80 -11.00 -3.50
N GLN A 402 -21.24 -10.83 -2.31
CA GLN A 402 -20.13 -9.90 -2.07
C GLN A 402 -18.82 -10.40 -2.70
N THR A 403 -18.59 -11.71 -2.71
CA THR A 403 -17.35 -12.32 -3.19
C THR A 403 -17.63 -13.25 -4.38
N ALA A 404 -17.38 -12.77 -5.59
CA ALA A 404 -17.39 -13.53 -6.83
C ALA A 404 -16.63 -12.76 -7.93
N ASN A 405 -16.13 -13.47 -8.95
CA ASN A 405 -15.43 -12.84 -10.08
C ASN A 405 -16.39 -12.13 -11.06
N THR A 406 -17.68 -12.35 -10.92
CA THR A 406 -18.76 -11.68 -11.67
C THR A 406 -19.94 -11.46 -10.75
N ILE A 407 -20.84 -10.54 -11.09
CA ILE A 407 -22.08 -10.37 -10.33
C ILE A 407 -22.93 -11.65 -10.45
N ILE A 408 -23.37 -12.16 -9.29
CA ILE A 408 -24.29 -13.29 -9.17
C ILE A 408 -25.43 -12.83 -8.28
N ALA A 409 -26.60 -12.63 -8.88
CA ALA A 409 -27.77 -12.04 -8.22
C ALA A 409 -29.03 -12.92 -8.34
N ALA A 410 -29.94 -12.76 -7.38
CA ALA A 410 -31.25 -13.38 -7.36
C ALA A 410 -32.30 -12.46 -6.72
N ILE A 411 -33.58 -12.78 -6.90
CA ILE A 411 -34.68 -12.09 -6.24
C ILE A 411 -35.07 -12.89 -5.01
N ASP A 412 -34.99 -12.24 -3.85
CA ASP A 412 -35.57 -12.77 -2.63
C ASP A 412 -36.99 -12.23 -2.45
N SER A 413 -37.96 -13.14 -2.57
CA SER A 413 -39.37 -12.86 -2.33
C SER A 413 -39.83 -13.29 -0.93
N ALA A 414 -38.99 -14.03 -0.19
CA ALA A 414 -39.30 -14.56 1.13
C ALA A 414 -38.91 -13.59 2.26
N GLY A 415 -38.04 -12.61 1.99
CA GLY A 415 -37.55 -11.67 3.00
C GLY A 415 -36.53 -12.33 3.94
N SER A 416 -35.73 -13.24 3.40
CA SER A 416 -34.74 -14.01 4.14
C SER A 416 -33.66 -13.11 4.76
N PHE A 417 -33.23 -13.46 5.96
CA PHE A 417 -32.06 -12.84 6.59
C PHE A 417 -30.79 -13.29 5.87
N VAL A 418 -29.75 -12.45 5.87
CA VAL A 418 -28.49 -12.75 5.20
C VAL A 418 -27.29 -12.37 6.08
N ASP A 419 -26.16 -13.02 5.87
CA ASP A 419 -24.90 -12.61 6.50
C ASP A 419 -24.17 -11.53 5.70
N LYS A 420 -23.05 -11.05 6.26
CA LYS A 420 -22.19 -10.04 5.64
C LYS A 420 -21.64 -10.37 4.25
N THR A 421 -21.75 -11.62 3.77
CA THR A 421 -21.26 -12.04 2.45
C THR A 421 -22.28 -11.83 1.32
N VAL A 422 -23.45 -11.26 1.64
CA VAL A 422 -24.52 -10.93 0.70
C VAL A 422 -24.83 -9.44 0.77
N HIS A 423 -24.91 -8.80 -0.40
CA HIS A 423 -25.40 -7.44 -0.53
C HIS A 423 -26.86 -7.42 -0.96
N LEU A 424 -27.56 -6.36 -0.59
CA LEU A 424 -28.98 -6.15 -0.86
C LEU A 424 -29.17 -4.91 -1.73
N ILE A 425 -30.13 -5.00 -2.65
CA ILE A 425 -30.62 -3.87 -3.44
C ILE A 425 -32.14 -3.79 -3.23
N VAL A 426 -32.57 -2.66 -2.68
CA VAL A 426 -34.00 -2.34 -2.47
C VAL A 426 -34.27 -0.91 -2.93
N PRO A 427 -35.47 -0.60 -3.42
CA PRO A 427 -35.79 0.74 -3.89
C PRO A 427 -35.84 1.74 -2.72
N ARG A 428 -35.48 2.99 -3.00
CA ARG A 428 -35.61 4.08 -2.01
C ARG A 428 -37.07 4.46 -1.73
N GLN A 429 -37.95 4.24 -2.70
CA GLN A 429 -39.39 4.48 -2.58
C GLN A 429 -40.18 3.25 -3.00
N ASN A 430 -40.07 2.84 -4.26
CA ASN A 430 -40.74 1.68 -4.84
C ASN A 430 -40.00 1.18 -6.11
N TRP A 431 -40.44 0.04 -6.65
CA TRP A 431 -39.86 -0.56 -7.86
C TRP A 431 -40.32 0.10 -9.18
N ASN A 432 -40.70 1.38 -9.18
CA ASN A 432 -41.17 2.07 -10.39
C ASN A 432 -40.03 2.37 -11.37
N ALA A 433 -38.83 2.66 -10.87
CA ALA A 433 -37.68 3.01 -11.72
C ALA A 433 -37.16 1.81 -12.52
N CYS A 434 -37.23 0.61 -11.96
CA CYS A 434 -36.82 -0.64 -12.59
C CYS A 434 -37.48 -1.79 -11.82
N SER A 435 -38.02 -2.80 -12.51
CA SER A 435 -38.59 -3.98 -11.84
C SER A 435 -37.47 -4.87 -11.28
N PRO A 436 -37.71 -5.61 -10.18
CA PRO A 436 -36.68 -6.50 -9.60
C PRO A 436 -36.22 -7.58 -10.60
N ARG A 437 -37.13 -8.05 -11.46
CA ARG A 437 -36.83 -9.01 -12.54
C ARG A 437 -35.88 -8.42 -13.58
N LEU A 438 -36.15 -7.20 -14.04
CA LEU A 438 -35.28 -6.51 -14.99
C LEU A 438 -33.90 -6.25 -14.38
N LEU A 439 -33.86 -5.79 -13.12
CA LEU A 439 -32.60 -5.53 -12.42
C LEU A 439 -31.73 -6.79 -12.30
N VAL A 440 -32.29 -7.90 -11.83
CA VAL A 440 -31.55 -9.17 -11.75
C VAL A 440 -31.11 -9.65 -13.13
N ALA A 441 -31.92 -9.42 -14.16
CA ALA A 441 -31.54 -9.76 -15.53
C ALA A 441 -30.36 -8.96 -16.05
N LEU A 442 -30.30 -7.66 -15.75
CA LEU A 442 -29.16 -6.81 -16.06
C LEU A 442 -27.93 -7.26 -15.28
N LEU A 443 -28.04 -7.46 -13.96
CA LEU A 443 -26.93 -7.86 -13.08
C LEU A 443 -26.30 -9.21 -13.47
N ASN A 444 -27.12 -10.18 -13.89
CA ASN A 444 -26.63 -11.49 -14.34
C ASN A 444 -26.25 -11.54 -15.84
N SER A 445 -26.37 -10.42 -16.56
CA SER A 445 -26.12 -10.37 -18.00
C SER A 445 -24.63 -10.52 -18.34
N LYS A 446 -24.34 -10.98 -19.57
CA LYS A 446 -22.97 -11.00 -20.10
C LYS A 446 -22.35 -9.60 -20.18
N LEU A 447 -23.18 -8.57 -20.35
CA LEU A 447 -22.71 -7.18 -20.43
C LEU A 447 -22.18 -6.69 -19.07
N PHE A 448 -22.93 -6.92 -17.99
CA PHE A 448 -22.47 -6.57 -16.64
C PHE A 448 -21.34 -7.47 -16.13
N ALA A 449 -21.20 -8.68 -16.67
CA ALA A 449 -20.04 -9.53 -16.40
C ALA A 449 -18.78 -9.12 -17.17
N TYR A 450 -18.93 -8.31 -18.23
CA TYR A 450 -17.81 -7.81 -19.02
C TYR A 450 -17.18 -6.53 -18.41
N PHE A 451 -18.01 -5.66 -17.83
CA PHE A 451 -17.56 -4.48 -17.08
C PHE A 451 -17.15 -4.86 -15.66
#